data_AF-A0A3M7NY63-F1
#
_entry.id   AF-A0A3M7NY63-F1
#
_cell.length_a   1.000
_cell.length_b   1.000
_cell.length_c   1.000
_cell.angle_alpha   90.00
_cell.angle_beta   90.00
_cell.angle_gamma   90.00
#
_symmetry.space_group_name_H-M   'P 1'
#
loop_
_entity.id
_entity.type
_entity.pdbx_description
1 polymer ?
#
loop_
_entity_poly.entity_id
_entity_poly.type
_entity_poly.pdbx_seq_one_letter_code
_entity_poly.pdbx_strand_id
1 'polypeptide(L)'
;MNKLGTCASYPAAEFPSEPLLLTQTYLEALANIHLTHLRTQRNLAGDEEDAERRYIARHLFAQLAATRYIADHNTTGPFKLFCDDFRPTNMLVDKDTLQITAVLDFEFTNAMPAQFAHEPPWWLLLKGPTRLLDDGQPIQEFIELYQPRLEQFLRALEHEEIRINRSHSQTQRLSSLMRNSWNRGDFWFNLAARNRFDMDAVFYAYLVISHFEGKAGPQFLSKDLQQKMGQFVEMKMDQKVLHDLEFDAL
;
A
#
# COMPACT_ATOMS: atom_id res chain seq x y z
N MET A 1 0.38 -15.88 -2.38
CA MET A 1 -0.92 -16.13 -3.07
C MET A 1 -1.62 -14.83 -3.50
N ASN A 2 -2.24 -14.76 -4.69
CA ASN A 2 -2.95 -13.57 -5.18
C ASN A 2 -4.38 -13.49 -4.59
N LYS A 3 -4.52 -12.88 -3.41
CA LYS A 3 -5.79 -12.82 -2.67
C LYS A 3 -6.97 -12.22 -3.45
N LEU A 4 -6.72 -11.36 -4.44
CA LEU A 4 -7.80 -10.80 -5.27
C LEU A 4 -8.40 -11.87 -6.19
N GLY A 5 -7.55 -12.67 -6.84
CA GLY A 5 -8.01 -13.75 -7.73
C GLY A 5 -8.66 -14.90 -6.98
N THR A 6 -8.33 -15.10 -5.70
CA THR A 6 -8.88 -16.20 -4.89
C THR A 6 -10.09 -15.80 -4.05
N CYS A 7 -10.21 -14.53 -3.63
CA CYS A 7 -11.20 -14.12 -2.63
C CYS A 7 -12.08 -12.92 -3.04
N ALA A 8 -11.81 -12.26 -4.17
CA ALA A 8 -12.45 -10.98 -4.52
C ALA A 8 -13.05 -10.94 -5.94
N SER A 9 -13.41 -12.11 -6.49
CA SER A 9 -13.97 -12.27 -7.85
C SER A 9 -13.18 -11.52 -8.94
N TYR A 10 -11.89 -11.29 -8.73
CA TYR A 10 -11.07 -10.51 -9.64
C TYR A 10 -10.80 -11.33 -10.91
N PRO A 11 -11.09 -10.81 -12.12
CA PRO A 11 -10.90 -11.57 -13.35
C PRO A 11 -9.41 -11.86 -13.59
N ALA A 12 -9.04 -13.14 -13.68
CA ALA A 12 -7.64 -13.54 -13.84
C ALA A 12 -6.97 -12.95 -15.09
N ALA A 13 -7.75 -12.72 -16.15
CA ALA A 13 -7.28 -12.14 -17.40
C ALA A 13 -6.92 -10.64 -17.31
N GLU A 14 -7.33 -9.95 -16.25
CA GLU A 14 -7.04 -8.52 -16.02
C GLU A 14 -5.72 -8.32 -15.24
N PHE A 15 -5.08 -9.39 -14.76
CA PHE A 15 -3.75 -9.29 -14.17
C PHE A 15 -2.70 -9.00 -15.24
N PRO A 16 -1.67 -8.18 -14.94
CA PRO A 16 -0.53 -8.01 -15.84
C PRO A 16 0.10 -9.36 -16.20
N SER A 17 0.17 -9.66 -17.50
CA SER A 17 0.79 -10.88 -18.03
C SER A 17 2.24 -10.69 -18.46
N GLU A 18 2.65 -9.44 -18.70
CA GLU A 18 4.01 -9.09 -19.13
C GLU A 18 4.85 -8.53 -17.98
N PRO A 19 6.19 -8.70 -18.02
CA PRO A 19 7.08 -8.10 -17.04
C PRO A 19 6.98 -6.57 -17.01
N LEU A 20 6.82 -6.02 -15.81
CA LEU A 20 6.82 -4.57 -15.57
C LEU A 20 8.25 -4.13 -15.27
N LEU A 21 8.85 -3.35 -16.18
CA LEU A 21 10.27 -3.01 -16.12
C LEU A 21 10.57 -1.67 -15.42
N LEU A 22 9.55 -0.82 -15.25
CA LEU A 22 9.68 0.51 -14.65
C LEU A 22 8.83 0.59 -13.38
N THR A 23 9.34 1.30 -12.36
CA THR A 23 8.57 1.59 -11.14
C THR A 23 7.24 2.27 -11.49
N GLN A 24 7.24 3.19 -12.45
CA GLN A 24 6.06 3.91 -12.89
C GLN A 24 4.98 2.96 -13.43
N THR A 25 5.35 2.10 -14.39
CA THR A 25 4.43 1.10 -14.97
C THR A 25 3.93 0.10 -13.92
N TYR A 26 4.75 -0.19 -12.89
CA TYR A 26 4.36 -1.06 -11.79
C TYR A 26 3.30 -0.41 -10.89
N LEU A 27 3.48 0.87 -10.53
CA LEU A 27 2.51 1.60 -9.73
C LEU A 27 1.20 1.84 -10.49
N GLU A 28 1.27 2.12 -11.79
CA GLU A 28 0.10 2.20 -12.66
C GLU A 28 -0.66 0.87 -12.72
N ALA A 29 0.06 -0.26 -12.83
CA ALA A 29 -0.55 -1.57 -12.78
C ALA A 29 -1.27 -1.83 -11.45
N LEU A 30 -0.69 -1.44 -10.31
CA LEU A 30 -1.36 -1.54 -9.00
C LEU A 30 -2.60 -0.66 -8.92
N ALA A 31 -2.54 0.57 -9.43
CA ALA A 31 -3.71 1.46 -9.48
C ALA A 31 -4.83 0.89 -10.37
N ASN A 32 -4.48 0.31 -11.52
CA ASN A 32 -5.44 -0.37 -12.40
C ASN A 32 -6.04 -1.62 -11.75
N ILE A 33 -5.25 -2.36 -10.96
CA ILE A 33 -5.77 -3.47 -10.16
C ILE A 33 -6.80 -2.95 -9.14
N HIS A 34 -6.54 -1.84 -8.44
CA HIS A 34 -7.50 -1.25 -7.51
C HIS A 34 -8.79 -0.79 -8.20
N LEU A 35 -8.69 -0.17 -9.38
CA LEU A 35 -9.84 0.25 -10.19
C LEU A 35 -10.64 -0.95 -10.74
N THR A 36 -9.95 -2.00 -11.18
CA THR A 36 -10.60 -3.23 -11.64
C THR A 36 -11.31 -3.93 -10.50
N HIS A 37 -10.69 -4.01 -9.33
CA HIS A 37 -11.30 -4.54 -8.12
C HIS A 37 -12.53 -3.72 -7.73
N LEU A 38 -12.47 -2.38 -7.81
CA LEU A 38 -13.60 -1.49 -7.58
C LEU A 38 -14.78 -1.84 -8.48
N ARG A 39 -14.53 -2.05 -9.78
CA ARG A 39 -15.58 -2.41 -10.74
C ARG A 39 -16.14 -3.81 -10.48
N THR A 40 -15.29 -4.80 -10.23
CA THR A 40 -15.64 -6.23 -10.30
C THR A 40 -16.18 -6.82 -9.00
N GLN A 41 -15.77 -6.31 -7.84
CA GLN A 41 -16.30 -6.80 -6.56
C GLN A 41 -17.69 -6.22 -6.30
N ARG A 42 -18.71 -7.09 -6.30
CA ARG A 42 -20.14 -6.70 -6.24
C ARG A 42 -20.53 -6.04 -4.92
N ASN A 43 -20.06 -6.60 -3.81
CA ASN A 43 -20.39 -6.17 -2.44
C ASN A 43 -19.32 -5.25 -1.83
N LEU A 44 -18.54 -4.55 -2.65
CA LEU A 44 -17.43 -3.75 -2.16
C LEU A 44 -17.90 -2.50 -1.38
N ALA A 45 -19.05 -1.93 -1.76
CA ALA A 45 -19.61 -0.74 -1.15
C ALA A 45 -20.85 -1.06 -0.33
N GLY A 46 -20.97 -0.46 0.86
CA GLY A 46 -22.11 -0.66 1.76
C GLY A 46 -23.36 0.14 1.38
N ASP A 47 -23.17 1.36 0.87
CA ASP A 47 -24.22 2.30 0.48
C ASP A 47 -23.70 3.24 -0.63
N GLU A 48 -24.54 4.19 -1.08
CA GLU A 48 -24.20 5.15 -2.13
C GLU A 48 -23.02 6.04 -1.74
N GLU A 49 -22.95 6.48 -0.47
CA GLU A 49 -21.87 7.33 0.03
C GLU A 49 -20.53 6.56 0.04
N ASP A 50 -20.52 5.31 0.49
CA ASP A 50 -19.34 4.45 0.45
C ASP A 50 -18.92 4.15 -1.00
N ALA A 51 -19.87 3.96 -1.92
CA ALA A 51 -19.57 3.77 -3.33
C ALA A 51 -18.89 5.01 -3.93
N GLU A 52 -19.44 6.21 -3.71
CA GLU A 52 -18.82 7.47 -4.13
C GLU A 52 -17.43 7.65 -3.51
N ARG A 53 -17.32 7.41 -2.20
CA ARG A 53 -16.09 7.54 -1.44
C ARG A 53 -14.98 6.64 -1.98
N ARG A 54 -15.27 5.38 -2.29
CA ARG A 54 -14.31 4.43 -2.88
C ARG A 54 -13.97 4.78 -4.33
N TYR A 55 -14.95 5.26 -5.09
CA TYR A 55 -14.72 5.74 -6.46
C TYR A 55 -13.72 6.90 -6.47
N ILE A 56 -13.95 7.93 -5.64
CA ILE A 56 -13.06 9.08 -5.51
C ILE A 56 -11.67 8.62 -5.08
N ALA A 57 -11.56 7.81 -4.03
CA ALA A 57 -10.27 7.38 -3.49
C ALA A 57 -9.41 6.66 -4.52
N ARG A 58 -9.97 5.69 -5.24
CA ARG A 58 -9.21 4.89 -6.21
C ARG A 58 -8.80 5.66 -7.45
N HIS A 59 -9.64 6.57 -7.94
CA HIS A 59 -9.29 7.42 -9.07
C HIS A 59 -8.25 8.48 -8.70
N LEU A 60 -8.36 9.11 -7.52
CA LEU A 60 -7.36 10.05 -7.04
C LEU A 60 -6.03 9.34 -6.72
N PHE A 61 -6.08 8.14 -6.14
CA PHE A 61 -4.89 7.32 -5.96
C PHE A 61 -4.21 6.99 -7.30
N ALA A 62 -4.99 6.66 -8.35
CA ALA A 62 -4.44 6.43 -9.68
C ALA A 62 -3.73 7.67 -10.26
N GLN A 63 -4.27 8.88 -10.03
CA GLN A 63 -3.60 10.13 -10.41
C GLN A 63 -2.29 10.35 -9.65
N LEU A 64 -2.27 10.05 -8.34
CA LEU A 64 -1.04 10.10 -7.55
C LEU A 64 0.00 9.08 -8.05
N ALA A 65 -0.43 7.84 -8.32
CA ALA A 65 0.44 6.80 -8.85
C ALA A 65 1.03 7.17 -10.22
N ALA A 66 0.26 7.82 -11.08
CA ALA A 66 0.69 8.29 -12.39
C ALA A 66 1.81 9.36 -12.33
N THR A 67 2.01 10.01 -11.19
CA THR A 67 3.03 11.06 -11.01
C THR A 67 4.09 10.73 -9.97
N ARG A 68 3.93 9.62 -9.25
CA ARG A 68 4.83 9.24 -8.15
C ARG A 68 6.19 8.85 -8.67
N TYR A 69 7.24 9.31 -8.00
CA TYR A 69 8.64 8.99 -8.33
C TYR A 69 9.12 9.41 -9.73
N ILE A 70 8.34 10.14 -10.55
CA ILE A 70 8.81 10.61 -11.87
C ILE A 70 10.13 11.41 -11.77
N ALA A 71 10.26 12.24 -10.73
CA ALA A 71 11.48 13.03 -10.49
C ALA A 71 12.63 12.21 -9.85
N ASP A 72 12.40 10.95 -9.51
CA ASP A 72 13.44 10.06 -9.01
C ASP A 72 14.31 9.56 -10.18
N HIS A 73 15.60 9.84 -10.13
CA HIS A 73 16.56 9.39 -11.14
C HIS A 73 16.71 7.86 -11.19
N ASN A 74 16.13 7.13 -10.22
CA ASN A 74 16.07 5.66 -10.18
C ASN A 74 14.72 5.07 -10.65
N THR A 75 13.95 5.78 -11.48
CA THR A 75 12.72 5.23 -12.11
C THR A 75 12.96 4.02 -13.02
N THR A 76 14.18 3.88 -13.53
CA THR A 76 14.71 2.73 -14.28
C THR A 76 15.61 1.81 -13.45
N GLY A 77 15.90 2.19 -12.20
CA GLY A 77 16.83 1.51 -11.30
C GLY A 77 16.25 0.24 -10.68
N PRO A 78 17.08 -0.73 -10.27
CA PRO A 78 16.72 -2.15 -10.32
C PRO A 78 15.57 -2.48 -9.38
N PHE A 79 14.68 -3.34 -9.88
CA PHE A 79 13.77 -4.09 -9.01
C PHE A 79 14.61 -4.92 -8.04
N LYS A 80 14.20 -4.96 -6.77
CA LYS A 80 14.86 -5.70 -5.71
C LYS A 80 13.95 -6.82 -5.24
N LEU A 81 14.54 -7.89 -4.72
CA LEU A 81 13.79 -8.86 -3.94
C LEU A 81 13.22 -8.16 -2.71
N PHE A 82 11.90 -8.20 -2.59
CA PHE A 82 11.15 -7.60 -1.50
C PHE A 82 10.14 -8.62 -1.00
N CYS A 83 10.03 -8.74 0.32
CA CYS A 83 9.04 -9.56 1.00
C CYS A 83 8.28 -8.66 1.98
N ASP A 84 6.99 -8.49 1.73
CA ASP A 84 6.14 -7.62 2.56
C ASP A 84 5.92 -8.17 3.97
N ASP A 85 6.00 -9.50 4.12
CA ASP A 85 5.82 -10.18 5.40
C ASP A 85 7.16 -10.54 6.08
N PHE A 86 8.17 -9.70 5.87
CA PHE A 86 9.49 -9.86 6.52
C PHE A 86 9.47 -9.37 7.97
N ARG A 87 8.59 -9.96 8.80
CA ARG A 87 8.29 -9.56 10.18
C ARG A 87 8.86 -10.54 11.21
N PRO A 88 8.99 -10.15 12.50
CA PRO A 88 9.62 -10.98 13.52
C PRO A 88 9.00 -12.38 13.71
N THR A 89 7.71 -12.55 13.44
CA THR A 89 7.03 -13.86 13.55
C THR A 89 7.53 -14.88 12.53
N ASN A 90 8.21 -14.43 11.47
CA ASN A 90 8.81 -15.26 10.43
C ASN A 90 10.32 -15.43 10.63
N MET A 91 10.85 -15.08 11.81
CA MET A 91 12.28 -15.20 12.14
C MET A 91 12.46 -16.13 13.33
N LEU A 92 13.38 -17.10 13.21
CA LEU A 92 13.83 -17.91 14.33
C LEU A 92 15.05 -17.25 14.96
N VAL A 93 15.07 -17.23 16.29
CA VAL A 93 16.19 -16.70 17.07
C VAL A 93 16.74 -17.76 18.00
N ASP A 94 18.05 -17.77 18.16
CA ASP A 94 18.69 -18.52 19.22
C ASP A 94 18.31 -17.94 20.58
N LYS A 95 17.89 -18.79 21.53
CA LYS A 95 17.32 -18.34 22.81
C LYS A 95 18.35 -17.66 23.72
N ASP A 96 19.63 -18.02 23.59
CA ASP A 96 20.68 -17.61 24.51
C ASP A 96 21.43 -16.38 23.96
N THR A 97 21.65 -16.32 22.64
CA THR A 97 22.40 -15.26 21.96
C THR A 97 21.52 -14.22 21.27
N LEU A 98 20.23 -14.51 21.08
CA LEU A 98 19.26 -13.71 20.32
C LEU A 98 19.62 -13.50 18.84
N GLN A 99 20.58 -14.26 18.32
CA GLN A 99 20.94 -14.19 16.91
C GLN A 99 19.85 -14.83 16.05
N ILE A 100 19.54 -14.20 14.91
CA ILE A 100 18.63 -14.78 13.92
C ILE A 100 19.30 -16.02 13.31
N THR A 101 18.67 -17.18 13.48
CA THR A 101 19.18 -18.48 13.00
C THR A 101 18.53 -18.92 11.70
N ALA A 102 17.30 -18.50 11.45
CA ALA A 102 16.59 -18.73 10.20
C ALA A 102 15.56 -17.64 9.93
N VAL A 103 15.26 -17.43 8.65
CA VAL A 103 14.11 -16.66 8.20
C VAL A 103 13.22 -17.60 7.41
N LEU A 104 11.92 -17.52 7.64
CA LEU A 104 10.90 -18.39 7.08
C LEU A 104 9.94 -17.59 6.19
N ASP A 105 9.02 -18.30 5.56
CA ASP A 105 7.83 -17.75 4.92
C ASP A 105 8.09 -16.72 3.80
N PHE A 106 8.82 -17.17 2.78
CA PHE A 106 9.14 -16.35 1.59
C PHE A 106 8.00 -16.32 0.55
N GLU A 107 6.79 -16.80 0.86
CA GLU A 107 5.73 -17.02 -0.15
C GLU A 107 5.21 -15.74 -0.83
N PHE A 108 5.50 -14.58 -0.25
CA PHE A 108 5.16 -13.25 -0.78
C PHE A 108 6.37 -12.49 -1.33
N THR A 109 7.52 -13.15 -1.46
CA THR A 109 8.73 -12.53 -2.01
C THR A 109 8.63 -12.36 -3.52
N ASN A 110 8.91 -11.17 -4.03
CA ASN A 110 8.97 -10.91 -5.47
C ASN A 110 10.03 -9.86 -5.81
N ALA A 111 10.40 -9.76 -7.08
CA ALA A 111 11.10 -8.60 -7.61
C ALA A 111 10.12 -7.42 -7.68
N MET A 112 10.37 -6.36 -6.91
CA MET A 112 9.49 -5.19 -6.81
C MET A 112 10.31 -3.90 -6.91
N PRO A 113 9.66 -2.73 -7.14
CA PRO A 113 10.35 -1.44 -7.11
C PRO A 113 11.21 -1.27 -5.86
N ALA A 114 12.46 -0.82 -6.04
CA ALA A 114 13.39 -0.62 -4.92
C ALA A 114 12.84 0.32 -3.85
N GLN A 115 11.96 1.25 -4.23
CA GLN A 115 11.28 2.19 -3.33
C GLN A 115 10.51 1.49 -2.21
N PHE A 116 9.99 0.27 -2.43
CA PHE A 116 9.35 -0.52 -1.36
C PHE A 116 10.36 -1.02 -0.36
N ALA A 117 11.53 -1.46 -0.80
CA ALA A 117 12.61 -1.83 0.11
C ALA A 117 13.21 -0.62 0.86
N HIS A 118 12.96 0.60 0.39
CA HIS A 118 13.43 1.84 1.00
C HIS A 118 12.48 2.39 2.06
N GLU A 119 11.37 1.73 2.36
CA GLU A 119 10.43 2.18 3.39
C GLU A 119 10.68 1.48 4.73
N PRO A 120 10.36 2.14 5.87
CA PRO A 120 10.55 1.51 7.15
C PRO A 120 9.58 0.33 7.36
N PRO A 121 9.93 -0.66 8.20
CA PRO A 121 9.10 -1.84 8.39
C PRO A 121 7.75 -1.49 9.06
N TRP A 122 6.63 -1.80 8.41
CA TRP A 122 5.30 -1.48 8.93
C TRP A 122 4.99 -2.11 10.31
N TRP A 123 5.73 -3.16 10.69
CA TRP A 123 5.49 -4.00 11.86
C TRP A 123 6.24 -3.56 13.14
N LEU A 124 6.86 -2.38 13.19
CA LEU A 124 7.60 -1.94 14.40
C LEU A 124 6.73 -1.85 15.67
N LEU A 125 5.41 -1.74 15.53
CA LEU A 125 4.44 -1.82 16.63
C LEU A 125 3.83 -3.21 16.81
N LEU A 126 4.27 -4.20 16.04
CA LEU A 126 3.70 -5.55 15.91
C LEU A 126 2.22 -5.60 15.47
N LYS A 127 1.65 -4.43 15.18
CA LYS A 127 0.31 -4.20 14.67
C LYS A 127 0.39 -3.19 13.54
N GLY A 128 -0.12 -3.58 12.36
CA GLY A 128 -0.05 -2.75 11.16
C GLY A 128 -0.98 -1.54 11.21
N PRO A 129 -0.75 -0.52 10.36
CA PRO A 129 -1.50 0.73 10.39
C PRO A 129 -2.99 0.52 10.06
N THR A 130 -3.29 -0.34 9.08
CA THR A 130 -4.65 -0.64 8.65
C THR A 130 -5.47 -1.28 9.77
N ARG A 131 -4.88 -2.21 10.51
CA ARG A 131 -5.55 -2.84 11.66
C ARG A 131 -5.83 -1.87 12.81
N LEU A 132 -5.02 -0.82 12.96
CA LEU A 132 -5.30 0.24 13.93
C LEU A 132 -6.43 1.16 13.46
N LEU A 133 -6.50 1.45 12.15
CA LEU A 133 -7.65 2.15 11.56
C LEU A 133 -8.94 1.35 11.70
N ASP A 134 -8.90 0.02 11.54
CA ASP A 134 -10.06 -0.86 11.72
C ASP A 134 -10.61 -0.81 13.16
N ASP A 135 -9.73 -0.61 14.15
CA ASP A 135 -10.09 -0.44 15.56
C ASP A 135 -10.56 1.01 15.87
N GLY A 136 -10.81 1.82 14.85
CA GLY A 136 -11.28 3.20 14.96
C GLY A 136 -10.23 4.19 15.46
N GLN A 137 -8.96 3.80 15.52
CA GLN A 137 -7.90 4.68 16.01
C GLN A 137 -7.50 5.69 14.92
N PRO A 138 -7.32 6.98 15.25
CA PRO A 138 -6.80 7.95 14.30
C PRO A 138 -5.40 7.58 13.84
N ILE A 139 -5.07 7.86 12.57
CA ILE A 139 -3.72 7.61 12.03
C ILE A 139 -2.64 8.39 12.79
N GLN A 140 -3.01 9.51 13.39
CA GLN A 140 -2.11 10.35 14.16
C GLN A 140 -1.58 9.61 15.41
N GLU A 141 -2.43 8.82 16.06
CA GLU A 141 -2.02 7.99 17.20
C GLU A 141 -1.06 6.89 16.77
N PHE A 142 -1.29 6.27 15.61
CA PHE A 142 -0.31 5.35 15.02
C PHE A 142 1.05 6.04 14.82
N ILE A 143 1.05 7.24 14.23
CA ILE A 143 2.29 8.00 13.96
C ILE A 143 3.04 8.31 15.26
N GLU A 144 2.33 8.75 16.29
CA GLU A 144 2.90 9.08 17.61
C GLU A 144 3.54 7.87 18.30
N LEU A 145 2.92 6.69 18.19
CA LEU A 145 3.46 5.45 18.73
C LEU A 145 4.61 4.89 17.87
N TYR A 146 4.49 5.01 16.55
CA TYR A 146 5.41 4.41 15.59
C TYR A 146 6.71 5.20 15.48
N GLN A 147 6.66 6.53 15.47
CA GLN A 147 7.82 7.38 15.21
C GLN A 147 8.97 7.17 16.20
N PRO A 148 8.76 7.04 17.54
CA PRO A 148 9.84 6.69 18.46
C PRO A 148 10.48 5.33 18.19
N ARG A 149 9.69 4.34 17.73
CA ARG A 149 10.18 3.00 17.37
C ARG A 149 10.94 3.02 16.06
N LEU A 150 10.47 3.81 15.09
CA LEU A 150 11.19 4.08 13.85
C LEU A 150 12.57 4.68 14.15
N GLU A 151 12.64 5.71 15.01
CA GLU A 151 13.93 6.31 15.37
C GLU A 151 14.88 5.33 16.07
N GLN A 152 14.34 4.47 16.94
CA GLN A 152 15.12 3.40 17.56
C GLN A 152 15.67 2.41 16.52
N PHE A 153 14.84 1.98 15.57
CA PHE A 153 15.20 1.07 14.50
C PHE A 153 16.26 1.68 13.57
N LEU A 154 16.06 2.93 13.13
CA LEU A 154 16.99 3.62 12.24
C LEU A 154 18.36 3.80 12.87
N ARG A 155 18.44 4.14 14.17
CA ARG A 155 19.73 4.20 14.88
C ARG A 155 20.46 2.86 14.91
N ALA A 156 19.74 1.77 15.16
CA ALA A 156 20.33 0.43 15.15
C ALA A 156 20.83 0.06 13.74
N LEU A 157 20.03 0.36 12.71
CA LEU A 157 20.40 0.14 11.31
C LEU A 157 21.63 0.96 10.91
N GLU A 158 21.70 2.23 11.29
CA GLU A 158 22.86 3.11 11.03
C GLU A 158 24.15 2.54 11.65
N HIS A 159 24.09 2.05 12.89
CA HIS A 159 25.23 1.41 13.54
C HIS A 159 25.70 0.15 12.78
N GLU A 160 24.77 -0.70 12.35
CA GLU A 160 25.09 -1.91 11.58
C GLU A 160 25.66 -1.59 10.20
N GLU A 161 25.13 -0.57 9.51
CA GLU A 161 25.65 -0.10 8.22
C GLU A 161 27.10 0.40 8.33
N ILE A 162 27.43 1.11 9.41
CA ILE A 162 28.80 1.55 9.71
C ILE A 162 29.69 0.34 10.00
N ARG A 163 29.22 -0.61 10.82
CA ARG A 163 29.99 -1.82 11.21
C ARG A 163 30.36 -2.69 10.01
N ILE A 164 29.44 -2.86 9.06
CA ILE A 164 29.64 -3.70 7.87
C ILE A 164 30.51 -2.99 6.81
N ASN A 165 30.85 -1.71 7.01
CA ASN A 165 31.66 -0.89 6.11
C ASN A 165 31.21 -0.97 4.64
N ARG A 166 29.89 -0.87 4.42
CA ARG A 166 29.38 -0.78 3.05
C ARG A 166 29.81 0.55 2.44
N SER A 167 30.55 0.50 1.34
CA SER A 167 31.03 1.64 0.55
C SER A 167 29.91 2.38 -0.20
N HIS A 168 28.81 2.69 0.51
CA HIS A 168 27.71 3.51 0.02
C HIS A 168 27.85 4.91 0.61
N SER A 169 27.50 5.94 -0.17
CA SER A 169 27.40 7.28 0.38
C SER A 169 26.35 7.32 1.51
N GLN A 170 26.44 8.30 2.41
CA GLN A 170 25.46 8.46 3.49
C GLN A 170 24.02 8.54 2.97
N THR A 171 23.82 9.13 1.79
CA THR A 171 22.51 9.26 1.13
C THR A 171 22.00 7.97 0.48
N GLN A 172 22.87 6.98 0.27
CA GLN A 172 22.54 5.67 -0.29
C GLN A 172 22.33 4.60 0.79
N ARG A 173 22.60 4.93 2.06
CA ARG A 173 22.32 4.04 3.19
C ARG A 173 20.82 3.81 3.35
N LEU A 174 20.44 2.59 3.68
CA LEU A 174 19.05 2.18 3.85
C LEU A 174 18.37 2.97 4.97
N SER A 175 19.09 3.23 6.07
CA SER A 175 18.61 4.10 7.15
C SER A 175 18.18 5.49 6.66
N SER A 176 19.04 6.16 5.89
CA SER A 176 18.75 7.45 5.27
C SER A 176 17.57 7.37 4.29
N LEU A 177 17.52 6.32 3.48
CA LEU A 177 16.44 6.11 2.52
C LEU A 177 15.09 5.90 3.22
N MET A 178 15.05 5.08 4.29
CA MET A 178 13.86 4.86 5.13
C MET A 178 13.39 6.13 5.83
N ARG A 179 14.32 6.92 6.35
CA ARG A 179 14.02 8.22 6.97
C ARG A 179 13.40 9.18 5.96
N ASN A 180 14.00 9.27 4.77
CA ASN A 180 13.49 10.10 3.68
C ASN A 180 12.11 9.61 3.20
N SER A 181 11.94 8.30 3.07
CA SER A 181 10.67 7.67 2.71
C SER A 181 9.55 8.02 3.69
N TRP A 182 9.83 7.90 5.00
CA TRP A 182 8.89 8.29 6.04
C TRP A 182 8.52 9.78 5.96
N ASN A 183 9.51 10.67 5.90
CA ASN A 183 9.29 12.13 5.88
C ASN A 183 8.53 12.61 4.63
N ARG A 184 8.74 11.95 3.48
CA ARG A 184 8.04 12.26 2.22
C ARG A 184 6.64 11.62 2.12
N GLY A 185 6.26 10.79 3.09
CA GLY A 185 5.03 9.99 3.02
C GLY A 185 5.07 8.88 1.96
N ASP A 186 6.26 8.47 1.51
CA ASP A 186 6.45 7.33 0.58
C ASP A 186 5.89 6.04 1.21
N PHE A 187 6.16 5.81 2.50
CA PHE A 187 5.62 4.69 3.28
C PHE A 187 4.10 4.55 3.14
N TRP A 188 3.36 5.65 3.32
CA TRP A 188 1.89 5.62 3.29
C TRP A 188 1.34 5.39 1.89
N PHE A 189 1.95 6.02 0.89
CA PHE A 189 1.60 5.81 -0.50
C PHE A 189 1.82 4.34 -0.92
N ASN A 190 2.98 3.77 -0.60
CA ASN A 190 3.31 2.40 -0.95
C ASN A 190 2.46 1.39 -0.16
N LEU A 191 2.16 1.66 1.11
CA LEU A 191 1.22 0.85 1.89
C LEU A 191 -0.16 0.79 1.22
N ALA A 192 -0.68 1.94 0.78
CA ALA A 192 -1.92 2.02 0.01
C ALA A 192 -1.81 1.30 -1.35
N ALA A 193 -0.67 1.45 -2.05
CA ALA A 193 -0.43 0.74 -3.32
C ALA A 193 -0.48 -0.78 -3.15
N ARG A 194 0.11 -1.30 -2.08
CA ARG A 194 0.23 -2.75 -1.82
C ARG A 194 -1.01 -3.33 -1.15
N ASN A 195 -1.79 -2.56 -0.39
CA ASN A 195 -3.03 -3.02 0.23
C ASN A 195 -4.18 -3.03 -0.80
N ARG A 196 -4.72 -4.21 -1.09
CA ARG A 196 -5.72 -4.41 -2.16
C ARG A 196 -7.18 -4.27 -1.69
N PHE A 197 -7.41 -4.38 -0.40
CA PHE A 197 -8.75 -4.35 0.20
C PHE A 197 -9.02 -3.02 0.91
N ASP A 198 -8.04 -2.51 1.65
CA ASP A 198 -8.22 -1.34 2.52
C ASP A 198 -7.36 -0.14 2.09
N MET A 199 -7.02 -0.05 0.80
CA MET A 199 -6.36 1.12 0.22
C MET A 199 -7.12 2.41 0.58
N ASP A 200 -8.45 2.35 0.48
CA ASP A 200 -9.37 3.46 0.74
C ASP A 200 -9.20 4.01 2.18
N ALA A 201 -8.97 3.13 3.17
CA ALA A 201 -8.74 3.54 4.56
C ALA A 201 -7.45 4.36 4.72
N VAL A 202 -6.34 3.88 4.15
CA VAL A 202 -5.06 4.62 4.16
C VAL A 202 -5.15 5.92 3.37
N PHE A 203 -5.89 5.89 2.24
CA PHE A 203 -6.10 7.06 1.41
C PHE A 203 -6.75 8.20 2.19
N TYR A 204 -7.91 7.95 2.81
CA TYR A 204 -8.61 8.98 3.58
C TYR A 204 -7.89 9.35 4.87
N ALA A 205 -7.24 8.40 5.53
CA ALA A 205 -6.53 8.64 6.77
C ALA A 205 -5.31 9.55 6.58
N TYR A 206 -4.52 9.36 5.51
CA TYR A 206 -3.24 10.04 5.35
C TYR A 206 -3.06 10.76 4.01
N LEU A 207 -3.40 10.11 2.88
CA LEU A 207 -3.09 10.67 1.55
C LEU A 207 -3.92 11.91 1.23
N VAL A 208 -5.19 11.96 1.67
CA VAL A 208 -6.05 13.15 1.52
C VAL A 208 -5.45 14.37 2.22
N ILE A 209 -4.97 14.20 3.45
CA ILE A 209 -4.38 15.30 4.23
C ILE A 209 -3.07 15.74 3.59
N SER A 210 -2.21 14.80 3.24
CA SER A 210 -0.85 15.08 2.77
C SER A 210 -0.74 15.57 1.32
N HIS A 211 -1.68 15.18 0.44
CA HIS A 211 -1.59 15.47 -1.01
C HIS A 211 -2.76 16.30 -1.55
N PHE A 212 -3.85 16.44 -0.79
CA PHE A 212 -5.05 17.14 -1.23
C PHE A 212 -5.58 18.16 -0.20
N GLU A 213 -4.70 18.67 0.67
CA GLU A 213 -5.04 19.70 1.68
C GLU A 213 -6.22 19.29 2.59
N GLY A 214 -6.36 17.99 2.86
CA GLY A 214 -7.45 17.46 3.69
C GLY A 214 -8.80 17.38 2.97
N LYS A 215 -8.85 17.56 1.65
CA LYS A 215 -10.10 17.53 0.88
C LYS A 215 -10.01 16.47 -0.22
N ALA A 216 -11.00 15.58 -0.26
CA ALA A 216 -11.21 14.68 -1.38
C ALA A 216 -12.68 14.74 -1.77
N GLY A 217 -12.94 14.83 -3.07
CA GLY A 217 -14.29 15.02 -3.60
C GLY A 217 -14.32 14.96 -5.12
N PRO A 218 -15.51 14.92 -5.72
CA PRO A 218 -15.67 14.80 -7.17
C PRO A 218 -14.96 15.92 -7.95
N GLN A 219 -14.83 17.11 -7.37
CA GLN A 219 -14.15 18.26 -7.98
C GLN A 219 -12.67 18.02 -8.30
N PHE A 220 -12.02 17.04 -7.65
CA PHE A 220 -10.63 16.66 -7.93
C PHE A 220 -10.52 15.60 -9.04
N LEU A 221 -11.64 15.07 -9.51
CA LEU A 221 -11.69 14.14 -10.63
C LEU A 221 -11.78 14.90 -11.96
N SER A 222 -11.38 14.25 -13.06
CA SER A 222 -11.62 14.78 -14.40
C SER A 222 -13.13 14.87 -14.68
N LYS A 223 -13.54 15.76 -15.59
CA LYS A 223 -14.97 15.92 -15.94
C LYS A 223 -15.63 14.63 -16.42
N ASP A 224 -14.89 13.81 -17.16
CA ASP A 224 -15.34 12.49 -17.62
C ASP A 224 -15.62 11.55 -16.44
N LEU A 225 -14.72 11.51 -15.46
CA LEU A 225 -14.88 10.69 -14.25
C LEU A 225 -16.03 11.19 -13.36
N GLN A 226 -16.23 12.50 -13.26
CA GLN A 226 -17.36 13.08 -12.53
C GLN A 226 -18.69 12.66 -13.15
N GLN A 227 -18.80 12.69 -14.48
CA GLN A 227 -20.04 12.30 -15.19
C GLN A 227 -20.35 10.80 -15.06
N LYS A 228 -19.32 9.95 -15.03
CA LYS A 228 -19.48 8.49 -14.89
C LYS A 228 -19.77 8.03 -13.46
N MET A 229 -19.53 8.88 -12.46
CA MET A 229 -19.66 8.49 -11.05
C MET A 229 -21.09 8.07 -10.69
N GLY A 230 -22.12 8.81 -11.13
CA GLY A 230 -23.51 8.45 -10.85
C GLY A 230 -23.90 7.08 -11.39
N GLN A 231 -23.50 6.76 -12.63
CA GLN A 231 -23.73 5.44 -13.23
C GLN A 231 -22.99 4.33 -12.48
N PHE A 232 -21.79 4.62 -11.99
CA PHE A 232 -21.03 3.68 -11.17
C PHE A 232 -21.72 3.40 -9.84
N VAL A 233 -22.23 4.43 -9.16
CA VAL A 233 -22.94 4.28 -7.87
C VAL A 233 -24.20 3.46 -8.05
N GLU A 234 -25.02 3.76 -9.06
CA GLU A 234 -26.23 2.99 -9.39
C GLU A 234 -25.89 1.52 -9.66
N MET A 235 -24.89 1.25 -10.52
CA MET A 235 -24.41 -0.10 -10.79
C MET A 235 -23.98 -0.83 -9.49
N LYS A 236 -23.35 -0.13 -8.54
CA LYS A 236 -22.90 -0.75 -7.28
C LYS A 236 -24.06 -1.09 -6.35
N MET A 237 -25.06 -0.22 -6.26
CA MET A 237 -26.24 -0.48 -5.43
C MET A 237 -27.03 -1.68 -5.98
N ASP A 238 -27.19 -1.78 -7.30
CA ASP A 238 -27.82 -2.94 -7.94
C ASP A 238 -27.04 -4.23 -7.66
N GLN A 239 -25.71 -4.19 -7.80
CA GLN A 239 -24.84 -5.34 -7.51
C GLN A 239 -24.92 -5.79 -6.05
N LYS A 240 -25.02 -4.85 -5.10
CA LYS A 240 -25.17 -5.14 -3.68
C LYS A 240 -26.51 -5.81 -3.40
N VAL A 241 -27.61 -5.28 -3.91
CA VAL A 241 -28.96 -5.87 -3.73
C VAL A 241 -28.97 -7.32 -4.23
N LEU A 242 -28.42 -7.58 -5.42
CA LEU A 242 -28.33 -8.93 -5.97
C LEU A 242 -27.47 -9.85 -5.10
N HIS A 243 -26.30 -9.37 -4.65
CA HIS A 243 -25.41 -10.15 -3.78
C HIS A 243 -26.08 -10.50 -2.45
N ASP A 244 -26.78 -9.57 -1.81
CA ASP A 244 -27.44 -9.81 -0.53
C ASP A 244 -28.57 -10.83 -0.68
N LEU A 245 -29.35 -10.76 -1.76
CA LEU A 245 -30.37 -11.77 -2.08
C LEU A 245 -29.78 -13.16 -2.32
N GLU A 246 -28.65 -13.25 -3.02
CA GLU A 246 -27.91 -14.51 -3.23
C GLU A 246 -27.37 -15.06 -1.91
N PHE A 247 -26.88 -14.18 -1.02
CA PHE A 247 -26.32 -14.57 0.28
C PHE A 247 -27.39 -15.05 1.26
N ASP A 248 -28.54 -14.37 1.33
CA ASP A 248 -29.67 -14.75 2.20
C ASP A 248 -30.34 -16.07 1.78
N ALA A 249 -30.09 -16.52 0.54
CA ALA A 249 -30.62 -17.78 0.00
C ALA A 249 -29.75 -19.02 0.31
N LEU A 250 -28.55 -18.83 0.89
CA LEU A 250 -27.60 -19.89 1.27
C LEU A 250 -27.79 -20.35 2.72
#